data_AF-A0A833W2V7-F1
#
_entry.id   AF-A0A833W2V7-F1
#
_cell.length_a   1.000
_cell.length_b   1.000
_cell.length_c   1.000
_cell.angle_alpha   90.00
_cell.angle_beta   90.00
_cell.angle_gamma   90.00
#
_symmetry.space_group_name_H-M   'P 1'
#
loop_
_entity.id
_entity.type
_entity.pdbx_description
1 polymer ?
#
loop_
_entity_poly.entity_id
_entity_poly.type
_entity_poly.pdbx_seq_one_letter_code
_entity_poly.pdbx_strand_id
1 'polypeptide(L)'
;MASHPVLAGSRIAPSFSSSASALRPSFTSSVSPEQPIRDAVVSKSAIALVSRPDNRQLPRYSSQIRTKLQWRPAAKLQLLMFRNTIGCVIAAVLANGCFYSGNIFSSQSSAHQSQPEFLMATLIWTAFVHAVKMTAAYLPSMMTQKFLEFPDYNPSLFFCFKKLVRGTCPYFIVSLSGMIGTGLLVQNTSLMTDLFAFKLHFYMGNLFNLVFTAGIAVAARKIYTKETNQGHGRRGALRVISSKLSATSRIHRAPNYRPTSFWREYLVQFPHAVHIALCGAFVHAVSWYGVLNQGKLVIMSFAMLGITAKLAIQEAAKYYILKKKIRGIRTMCLLVGLPTVLIDTQSRIVLLGTQTNSFLVAGTCAMAVAELCLRAGKAAYVARSIRRRATAVEAEILELSASSKQSESRSVSSLKLEFDLWKRQIISYHTAELTADMYAEYIAIGCSQSIIFWWSGHPFYPALQLETGGGMSPGDVAKWRFNQVAMLGFQFVVEIFVDYVCVVVEMAAGIDFARIKSRSTFLGVIFMMMAVLNINISSVVYLSAPRTNVGNN
;
A
#
# COMPACT_ATOMS: atom_id res chain seq x y z
N MET A 1 -8.22 -0.55 -31.77
CA MET A 1 -7.98 -1.76 -30.95
C MET A 1 -7.75 -1.33 -29.51
N ALA A 2 -8.79 -1.40 -28.66
CA ALA A 2 -8.82 -0.74 -27.35
C ALA A 2 -8.63 -1.76 -26.21
N SER A 3 -7.45 -1.75 -25.60
CA SER A 3 -7.12 -2.49 -24.39
C SER A 3 -7.50 -1.67 -23.15
N HIS A 4 -8.59 -2.09 -22.49
CA HIS A 4 -9.03 -1.55 -21.20
C HIS A 4 -8.16 -2.12 -20.06
N PRO A 5 -7.43 -1.31 -19.27
CA PRO A 5 -6.77 -1.82 -18.08
C PRO A 5 -7.76 -1.82 -16.91
N VAL A 6 -8.12 -3.03 -16.48
CA VAL A 6 -8.92 -3.34 -15.29
C VAL A 6 -8.01 -3.18 -14.07
N LEU A 7 -7.88 -1.96 -13.56
CA LEU A 7 -7.25 -1.70 -12.27
C LEU A 7 -8.35 -1.47 -11.23
N ALA A 8 -8.35 -2.36 -10.22
CA ALA A 8 -9.38 -2.58 -9.22
C ALA A 8 -10.69 -3.20 -9.78
N GLY A 9 -10.74 -4.53 -9.80
CA GLY A 9 -12.01 -5.24 -9.89
C GLY A 9 -12.90 -4.85 -8.70
N SER A 10 -13.84 -3.93 -8.94
CA SER A 10 -14.93 -3.50 -8.06
C SER A 10 -15.93 -4.62 -7.71
N ARG A 11 -15.54 -5.90 -7.83
CA ARG A 11 -16.46 -7.03 -7.74
C ARG A 11 -16.50 -7.77 -6.41
N ILE A 12 -15.53 -7.64 -5.50
CA ILE A 12 -15.63 -7.99 -4.06
C ILE A 12 -14.50 -7.25 -3.29
N ALA A 13 -14.72 -5.98 -2.97
CA ALA A 13 -14.06 -5.37 -1.81
C ALA A 13 -15.15 -4.54 -1.13
N PRO A 14 -15.63 -4.91 0.06
CA PRO A 14 -16.71 -4.17 0.69
C PRO A 14 -16.23 -2.74 1.01
N SER A 15 -16.98 -1.79 0.48
CA SER A 15 -17.08 -0.42 0.95
C SER A 15 -17.55 -0.45 2.39
N PHE A 16 -16.68 -0.05 3.32
CA PHE A 16 -17.05 0.13 4.73
C PHE A 16 -17.76 1.48 4.88
N SER A 17 -19.05 1.44 5.22
CA SER A 17 -19.75 2.50 5.93
C SER A 17 -19.93 2.02 7.37
N SER A 18 -19.19 2.60 8.32
CA SER A 18 -19.40 2.33 9.74
C SER A 18 -20.47 3.29 10.27
N SER A 19 -21.66 2.76 10.55
CA SER A 19 -22.56 3.38 11.52
C SER A 19 -22.29 2.70 12.86
N ALA A 20 -21.53 3.37 13.74
CA ALA A 20 -21.41 2.96 15.12
C ALA A 20 -22.48 3.71 15.92
N SER A 21 -23.58 3.04 16.24
CA SER A 21 -24.62 3.55 17.13
C SER A 21 -24.14 3.40 18.58
N ALA A 22 -23.90 4.52 19.26
CA ALA A 22 -23.77 4.55 20.71
C ALA A 22 -25.17 4.49 21.36
N LEU A 23 -25.33 3.63 22.37
CA LEU A 23 -26.56 3.51 23.16
C LEU A 23 -26.88 4.81 23.92
N ARG A 24 -28.13 5.32 23.82
CA ARG A 24 -28.96 5.87 24.92
C ARG A 24 -30.40 6.16 24.44
N PRO A 25 -31.40 6.25 25.37
CA PRO A 25 -32.76 5.81 25.11
C PRO A 25 -33.67 6.83 24.42
N SER A 26 -34.60 6.27 23.63
CA SER A 26 -35.94 6.73 23.24
C SER A 26 -36.29 8.21 23.36
N PHE A 27 -36.50 8.87 22.23
CA PHE A 27 -37.68 9.72 21.97
C PHE A 27 -38.00 9.73 20.47
N THR A 28 -39.29 9.60 20.18
CA THR A 28 -39.95 9.49 18.88
C THR A 28 -39.80 10.74 18.00
N SER A 29 -39.36 10.58 16.74
CA SER A 29 -39.97 11.27 15.60
C SER A 29 -39.52 10.63 14.27
N SER A 30 -40.49 10.43 13.39
CA SER A 30 -40.40 9.77 12.09
C SER A 30 -39.70 10.64 11.04
N VAL A 31 -38.57 10.20 10.49
CA VAL A 31 -38.01 10.72 9.22
C VAL A 31 -37.40 9.55 8.42
N SER A 32 -37.78 9.49 7.14
CA SER A 32 -37.52 8.44 6.16
C SER A 32 -36.01 8.20 5.90
N PRO A 33 -35.56 6.95 5.62
CA PRO A 33 -34.13 6.65 5.45
C PRO A 33 -33.58 7.11 4.09
N GLU A 34 -32.57 7.98 4.11
CA GLU A 34 -31.77 8.39 2.95
C GLU A 34 -31.03 7.20 2.30
N GLN A 35 -31.15 7.09 0.97
CA GLN A 35 -30.48 6.07 0.15
C GLN A 35 -28.97 6.34 0.00
N PRO A 36 -28.09 5.34 0.21
CA PRO A 36 -26.65 5.49 -0.02
C PRO A 36 -26.29 5.29 -1.51
N ILE A 37 -25.82 6.36 -2.16
CA ILE A 37 -25.30 6.36 -3.54
C ILE A 37 -23.97 5.59 -3.60
N ARG A 38 -23.89 4.60 -4.49
CA ARG A 38 -22.76 3.64 -4.64
C ARG A 38 -21.49 4.27 -5.20
N ASP A 39 -20.35 3.89 -4.61
CA ASP A 39 -19.00 4.07 -5.18
C ASP A 39 -18.75 3.08 -6.33
N ALA A 40 -18.99 3.51 -7.57
CA ALA A 40 -18.39 2.95 -8.77
C ALA A 40 -18.32 4.05 -9.85
N VAL A 41 -17.42 3.88 -10.83
CA VAL A 41 -17.26 4.78 -12.00
C VAL A 41 -18.65 5.09 -12.57
N VAL A 42 -19.09 6.33 -12.37
CA VAL A 42 -20.38 6.81 -12.87
C VAL A 42 -20.25 6.93 -14.39
N SER A 43 -20.97 6.08 -15.12
CA SER A 43 -21.13 6.23 -16.57
C SER A 43 -21.93 7.51 -16.83
N LYS A 44 -21.63 8.23 -17.93
CA LYS A 44 -22.26 9.51 -18.31
C LYS A 44 -23.80 9.45 -18.33
N SER A 45 -24.40 8.27 -18.48
CA SER A 45 -25.85 8.05 -18.47
C SER A 45 -26.51 8.00 -17.08
N ALA A 46 -25.77 7.81 -16.00
CA ALA A 46 -26.31 7.77 -14.63
C ALA A 46 -26.49 9.17 -14.00
N ILE A 47 -26.13 10.23 -14.73
CA ILE A 47 -26.25 11.64 -14.32
C ILE A 47 -27.72 12.12 -14.40
N ALA A 48 -28.60 11.38 -15.07
CA ALA A 48 -29.99 11.78 -15.29
C ALA A 48 -30.95 11.52 -14.11
N LEU A 49 -30.53 10.79 -13.06
CA LEU A 49 -31.43 10.25 -12.03
C LEU A 49 -31.10 10.63 -10.58
N VAL A 50 -30.23 11.63 -10.37
CA VAL A 50 -29.91 12.13 -9.03
C VAL A 50 -30.86 13.26 -8.65
N SER A 51 -31.58 13.07 -7.55
CA SER A 51 -32.48 14.07 -6.96
C SER A 51 -31.76 15.39 -6.64
N ARG A 52 -32.44 16.48 -7.00
CA ARG A 52 -32.07 17.89 -6.88
C ARG A 52 -31.83 18.28 -5.41
N PRO A 53 -30.68 18.89 -5.04
CA PRO A 53 -30.55 19.57 -3.76
C PRO A 53 -31.12 20.99 -3.85
N ASP A 54 -31.78 21.43 -2.78
CA ASP A 54 -32.44 22.73 -2.67
C ASP A 54 -31.50 23.93 -2.85
N ASN A 55 -32.07 24.98 -3.42
CA ASN A 55 -31.49 26.32 -3.60
C ASN A 55 -31.05 26.90 -2.25
N ARG A 56 -29.78 26.71 -1.90
CA ARG A 56 -29.06 27.59 -0.97
C ARG A 56 -27.94 28.29 -1.73
N GLN A 57 -27.99 29.62 -1.69
CA GLN A 57 -26.98 30.55 -2.18
C GLN A 57 -25.57 30.02 -1.84
N LEU A 58 -24.62 30.20 -2.77
CA LEU A 58 -23.22 29.86 -2.54
C LEU A 58 -22.77 30.46 -1.20
N PRO A 59 -22.39 29.64 -0.20
CA PRO A 59 -21.57 30.16 0.89
C PRO A 59 -20.32 30.72 0.21
N ARG A 60 -19.97 31.98 0.50
CA ARG A 60 -18.69 32.58 0.11
C ARG A 60 -17.61 31.51 0.21
N TYR A 61 -17.01 31.15 -0.93
CA TYR A 61 -15.95 30.16 -1.01
C TYR A 61 -14.62 30.73 -0.46
N SER A 62 -14.67 31.36 0.72
CA SER A 62 -13.49 31.62 1.52
C SER A 62 -13.18 30.35 2.30
N SER A 63 -12.28 29.51 1.77
CA SER A 63 -11.36 28.84 2.69
C SER A 63 -10.50 29.94 3.30
N GLN A 64 -11.04 30.60 4.34
CA GLN A 64 -10.24 31.39 5.25
C GLN A 64 -9.06 30.51 5.63
N ILE A 65 -7.85 30.96 5.29
CA ILE A 65 -6.63 30.46 5.95
C ILE A 65 -6.96 30.55 7.42
N ARG A 66 -7.10 29.39 8.05
CA ARG A 66 -7.58 29.35 9.42
C ARG A 66 -6.38 29.82 10.24
N THR A 67 -6.39 31.08 10.63
CA THR A 67 -5.28 31.74 11.35
C THR A 67 -4.96 31.06 12.69
N LYS A 68 -5.85 30.20 13.18
CA LYS A 68 -5.59 29.32 14.31
C LYS A 68 -4.95 28.00 13.86
N LEU A 69 -3.65 27.86 14.14
CA LEU A 69 -2.91 26.61 14.01
C LEU A 69 -3.62 25.48 14.79
N GLN A 70 -3.81 24.33 14.14
CA GLN A 70 -4.59 23.21 14.68
C GLN A 70 -3.70 22.14 15.34
N TRP A 71 -2.96 22.54 16.38
CA TRP A 71 -2.02 21.66 17.10
C TRP A 71 -2.64 20.39 17.68
N ARG A 72 -3.84 20.50 18.29
CA ARG A 72 -4.53 19.36 18.92
C ARG A 72 -5.04 18.32 17.90
N PRO A 73 -5.74 18.70 16.80
CA PRO A 73 -6.09 17.75 15.75
C PRO A 73 -4.89 17.09 15.08
N ALA A 74 -3.81 17.84 14.82
CA ALA A 74 -2.57 17.31 14.27
C ALA A 74 -1.95 16.24 15.19
N ALA A 75 -1.90 16.49 16.50
CA ALA A 75 -1.33 15.55 17.46
C ALA A 75 -2.12 14.23 17.52
N LYS A 76 -3.45 14.30 17.40
CA LYS A 76 -4.31 13.10 17.32
C LYS A 76 -4.09 12.30 16.04
N LEU A 77 -3.79 12.96 14.92
CA LEU A 77 -3.45 12.27 13.68
C LEU A 77 -2.09 11.58 13.82
N GLN A 78 -1.09 12.30 14.34
CA GLN A 78 0.27 11.81 14.52
C GLN A 78 0.33 10.60 15.47
N LEU A 79 -0.36 10.65 16.61
CA LEU A 79 -0.43 9.53 17.56
C LEU A 79 -1.02 8.26 16.91
N LEU A 80 -2.03 8.45 16.06
CA LEU A 80 -2.70 7.35 15.38
C LEU A 80 -1.81 6.74 14.28
N MET A 81 -1.01 7.57 13.62
CA MET A 81 0.00 7.11 12.67
C MET A 81 1.11 6.35 13.38
N PHE A 82 1.66 6.92 14.46
CA PHE A 82 2.66 6.27 15.30
C PHE A 82 2.20 4.88 15.79
N ARG A 83 0.97 4.77 16.31
CA ARG A 83 0.39 3.48 16.71
C ARG A 83 0.41 2.44 15.59
N ASN A 84 0.02 2.86 14.39
CA ASN A 84 -0.03 1.98 13.23
C ASN A 84 1.39 1.62 12.72
N THR A 85 2.32 2.57 12.78
CA THR A 85 3.75 2.38 12.46
C THR A 85 4.40 1.34 13.35
N ILE A 86 4.14 1.36 14.67
CA ILE A 86 4.67 0.35 15.59
C ILE A 86 4.32 -1.06 15.09
N GLY A 87 3.07 -1.27 14.66
CA GLY A 87 2.66 -2.54 14.06
C GLY A 87 3.47 -2.92 12.82
N CYS A 88 3.81 -1.94 11.96
CA CYS A 88 4.63 -2.17 10.78
C CYS A 88 6.07 -2.57 11.13
N VAL A 89 6.67 -1.90 12.13
CA VAL A 89 8.02 -2.21 12.61
C VAL A 89 8.05 -3.62 13.22
N ILE A 90 7.09 -3.95 14.07
CA ILE A 90 6.97 -5.31 14.66
C ILE A 90 6.83 -6.35 13.55
N ALA A 91 5.96 -6.11 12.56
CA ALA A 91 5.79 -7.03 11.44
C ALA A 91 7.08 -7.20 10.61
N ALA A 92 7.84 -6.12 10.39
CA ALA A 92 9.12 -6.18 9.71
C ALA A 92 10.19 -6.95 10.50
N VAL A 93 10.26 -6.75 11.82
CA VAL A 93 11.16 -7.49 12.73
C VAL A 93 10.83 -8.97 12.74
N LEU A 94 9.55 -9.33 12.87
CA LEU A 94 9.12 -10.74 12.84
C LEU A 94 9.41 -11.39 11.48
N ALA A 95 9.11 -10.70 10.37
CA ALA A 95 9.40 -11.20 9.04
C ALA A 95 10.91 -11.43 8.83
N ASN A 96 11.76 -10.46 9.20
CA ASN A 96 13.21 -10.61 9.12
C ASN A 96 13.73 -11.72 10.03
N GLY A 97 13.17 -11.90 11.23
CA GLY A 97 13.51 -13.01 12.12
C GLY A 97 13.24 -14.37 11.47
N CYS A 98 12.12 -14.52 10.75
CA CYS A 98 11.83 -15.74 9.99
C CYS A 98 12.89 -16.00 8.91
N PHE A 99 13.22 -14.99 8.09
CA PHE A 99 14.26 -15.13 7.05
C PHE A 99 15.64 -15.40 7.63
N TYR A 100 16.00 -14.69 8.70
CA TYR A 100 17.26 -14.85 9.39
C TYR A 100 17.41 -16.24 10.01
N SER A 101 16.32 -16.87 10.45
CA SER A 101 16.37 -18.22 11.04
C SER A 101 16.80 -19.30 10.04
N GLY A 102 16.68 -19.05 8.72
CA GLY A 102 17.03 -20.02 7.69
C GLY A 102 16.25 -21.33 7.84
N ASN A 103 16.92 -22.46 7.66
CA ASN A 103 16.34 -23.79 7.86
C ASN A 103 16.27 -24.14 9.35
N ILE A 104 15.10 -23.98 9.97
CA ILE A 104 14.90 -24.30 11.40
C ILE A 104 15.11 -25.79 11.70
N PHE A 105 14.91 -26.68 10.73
CA PHE A 105 15.05 -28.13 10.93
C PHE A 105 16.50 -28.62 10.95
N SER A 106 17.44 -27.80 10.49
CA SER A 106 18.86 -28.16 10.45
C SER A 106 19.53 -28.11 11.82
N SER A 107 18.89 -27.49 12.82
CA SER A 107 19.46 -27.24 14.16
C SER A 107 20.78 -26.45 14.16
N GLN A 108 21.24 -25.99 12.98
CA GLN A 108 22.39 -25.10 12.83
C GLN A 108 21.93 -23.65 12.72
N SER A 109 22.77 -22.74 13.22
CA SER A 109 22.61 -21.30 12.97
C SER A 109 22.65 -21.02 11.47
N SER A 110 21.83 -20.07 11.00
CA SER A 110 21.72 -19.69 9.59
C SER A 110 23.04 -19.28 8.93
N ALA A 111 23.97 -18.73 9.71
CA ALA A 111 25.30 -18.38 9.25
C ALA A 111 26.19 -19.60 8.92
N HIS A 112 25.86 -20.77 9.46
CA HIS A 112 26.59 -22.03 9.27
C HIS A 112 25.89 -22.99 8.29
N GLN A 113 24.64 -22.71 7.93
CA GLN A 113 23.89 -23.50 6.95
C GLN A 113 24.55 -23.40 5.57
N SER A 114 24.38 -24.42 4.75
CA SER A 114 24.84 -24.35 3.37
C SER A 114 24.03 -23.30 2.59
N GLN A 115 24.66 -22.62 1.63
CA GLN A 115 23.98 -21.60 0.83
C GLN A 115 22.75 -22.13 0.05
N PRO A 116 22.80 -23.32 -0.58
CA PRO A 116 21.62 -23.96 -1.19
C PRO A 116 20.46 -24.13 -0.21
N GLU A 117 20.77 -24.60 1.00
CA GLU A 117 19.79 -24.85 2.06
C GLU A 117 19.17 -23.54 2.55
N PHE A 118 19.98 -22.51 2.78
CA PHE A 118 19.51 -21.19 3.18
C PHE A 118 18.62 -20.54 2.10
N LEU A 119 18.96 -20.69 0.82
CA LEU A 119 18.12 -20.25 -0.30
C LEU A 119 16.77 -20.97 -0.30
N MET A 120 16.77 -22.30 -0.15
CA MET A 120 15.54 -23.09 -0.10
C MET A 120 14.65 -22.64 1.06
N ALA A 121 15.24 -22.48 2.25
CA ALA A 121 14.53 -21.98 3.42
C ALA A 121 13.95 -20.58 3.18
N THR A 122 14.70 -19.68 2.55
CA THR A 122 14.26 -18.32 2.19
C THR A 122 13.05 -18.35 1.25
N LEU A 123 13.05 -19.25 0.25
CA LEU A 123 11.91 -19.42 -0.67
C LEU A 123 10.67 -19.98 0.06
N ILE A 124 10.85 -20.94 0.96
CA ILE A 124 9.76 -21.49 1.79
C ILE A 124 9.19 -20.41 2.71
N TRP A 125 10.04 -19.64 3.39
CA TRP A 125 9.64 -18.51 4.23
C TRP A 125 8.89 -17.47 3.41
N THR A 126 9.32 -17.21 2.18
CA THR A 126 8.62 -16.29 1.27
C THR A 126 7.18 -16.72 1.01
N ALA A 127 6.92 -18.01 0.74
CA ALA A 127 5.56 -18.53 0.59
C ALA A 127 4.76 -18.45 1.89
N PHE A 128 5.35 -18.84 3.02
CA PHE A 128 4.67 -18.84 4.31
C PHE A 128 4.29 -17.42 4.76
N VAL A 129 5.25 -16.50 4.74
CA VAL A 129 5.05 -15.09 5.11
C VAL A 129 4.04 -14.44 4.15
N HIS A 130 4.12 -14.73 2.84
CA HIS A 130 3.12 -14.23 1.89
C HIS A 130 1.72 -14.78 2.17
N ALA A 131 1.60 -16.05 2.56
CA ALA A 131 0.32 -16.66 2.91
C ALA A 131 -0.31 -16.06 4.18
N VAL A 132 0.49 -15.88 5.24
CA VAL A 132 0.07 -15.22 6.49
C VAL A 132 -0.38 -13.79 6.20
N LYS A 133 0.45 -13.04 5.48
CA LYS A 133 0.19 -11.68 5.02
C LYS A 133 -1.16 -11.61 4.29
N MET A 134 -1.33 -12.38 3.22
CA MET A 134 -2.57 -12.38 2.44
C MET A 134 -3.79 -12.78 3.27
N THR A 135 -3.65 -13.76 4.17
CA THR A 135 -4.72 -14.17 5.09
C THR A 135 -5.16 -13.02 6.01
N ALA A 136 -4.20 -12.31 6.60
CA ALA A 136 -4.45 -11.15 7.45
C ALA A 136 -5.17 -10.01 6.71
N ALA A 137 -4.94 -9.85 5.39
CA ALA A 137 -5.65 -8.84 4.60
C ALA A 137 -7.13 -9.15 4.34
N TYR A 138 -7.48 -10.44 4.20
CA TYR A 138 -8.86 -10.86 3.92
C TYR A 138 -9.70 -11.04 5.20
N LEU A 139 -9.07 -11.37 6.34
CA LEU A 139 -9.76 -11.61 7.62
C LEU A 139 -10.70 -10.47 8.05
N PRO A 140 -10.26 -9.19 8.13
CA PRO A 140 -11.12 -8.11 8.58
C PRO A 140 -12.34 -7.91 7.68
N SER A 141 -12.20 -8.18 6.38
CA SER A 141 -13.30 -8.08 5.42
C SER A 141 -14.32 -9.21 5.57
N MET A 142 -13.92 -10.37 6.09
CA MET A 142 -14.83 -11.49 6.36
C MET A 142 -15.56 -11.31 7.68
N MET A 143 -14.92 -10.71 8.68
CA MET A 143 -15.53 -10.45 9.99
C MET A 143 -16.73 -9.50 9.92
N THR A 144 -16.82 -8.66 8.89
CA THR A 144 -17.97 -7.77 8.67
C THR A 144 -19.14 -8.42 7.92
N GLN A 145 -19.02 -9.69 7.55
CA GLN A 145 -20.05 -10.41 6.79
C GLN A 145 -20.92 -11.24 7.73
N LYS A 146 -22.23 -11.25 7.46
CA LYS A 146 -23.18 -12.12 8.16
C LYS A 146 -23.21 -13.49 7.49
N PHE A 147 -22.68 -14.49 8.18
CA PHE A 147 -22.67 -15.88 7.70
C PHE A 147 -24.04 -16.53 7.87
N LEU A 148 -24.39 -17.45 6.99
CA LEU A 148 -25.65 -18.22 7.07
C LEU A 148 -25.75 -19.01 8.38
N GLU A 149 -24.61 -19.49 8.86
CA GLU A 149 -24.47 -20.27 10.10
C GLU A 149 -24.68 -19.42 11.36
N PHE A 150 -24.47 -18.10 11.27
CA PHE A 150 -24.67 -17.14 12.35
C PHE A 150 -25.31 -15.85 11.79
N PRO A 151 -26.64 -15.83 11.55
CA PRO A 151 -27.31 -14.72 10.89
C PRO A 151 -27.35 -13.44 11.75
N ASP A 152 -27.38 -13.60 13.07
CA ASP A 152 -27.60 -12.50 14.02
C ASP A 152 -26.32 -11.95 14.66
N TYR A 153 -25.21 -12.67 14.57
CA TYR A 153 -23.94 -12.30 15.20
C TYR A 153 -22.83 -12.06 14.19
N ASN A 154 -21.91 -11.14 14.52
CA ASN A 154 -20.67 -11.01 13.76
C ASN A 154 -19.79 -12.24 14.04
N PRO A 155 -19.25 -12.89 13.00
CA PRO A 155 -18.42 -14.09 13.17
C PRO A 155 -17.13 -13.78 13.93
N SER A 156 -16.67 -14.74 14.73
CA SER A 156 -15.39 -14.62 15.43
C SER A 156 -14.21 -14.63 14.46
N LEU A 157 -13.10 -13.98 14.84
CA LEU A 157 -11.87 -13.94 14.03
C LEU A 157 -11.37 -15.36 13.74
N PHE A 158 -11.37 -16.23 14.75
CA PHE A 158 -10.95 -17.62 14.61
C PHE A 158 -11.82 -18.42 13.64
N PHE A 159 -13.14 -18.19 13.65
CA PHE A 159 -14.06 -18.83 12.71
C PHE A 159 -13.74 -18.43 11.26
N CYS A 160 -13.59 -17.12 10.99
CA CYS A 160 -13.21 -16.65 9.66
C CYS A 160 -11.83 -17.18 9.22
N PHE A 161 -10.87 -17.21 10.15
CA PHE A 161 -9.52 -17.73 9.90
C PHE A 161 -9.54 -19.21 9.51
N LYS A 162 -10.13 -20.07 10.34
CA LYS A 162 -10.22 -21.52 10.08
C LYS A 162 -10.87 -21.80 8.73
N LYS A 163 -11.92 -21.05 8.40
CA LYS A 163 -12.67 -21.22 7.15
C LYS A 163 -11.87 -20.77 5.93
N LEU A 164 -11.21 -19.63 6.03
CA LEU A 164 -10.36 -19.10 4.96
C LEU A 164 -9.18 -20.03 4.69
N VAL A 165 -8.45 -20.45 5.74
CA VAL A 165 -7.30 -21.37 5.64
C VAL A 165 -7.70 -22.70 5.02
N ARG A 166 -8.84 -23.28 5.43
CA ARG A 166 -9.36 -24.52 4.82
C ARG A 166 -9.66 -24.34 3.33
N GLY A 167 -10.18 -23.18 2.93
CA GLY A 167 -10.46 -22.86 1.53
C GLY A 167 -9.20 -22.59 0.70
N THR A 168 -8.11 -22.13 1.31
CA THR A 168 -6.87 -21.74 0.62
C THR A 168 -5.77 -22.80 0.64
N CYS A 169 -5.87 -23.80 1.52
CA CYS A 169 -4.92 -24.90 1.65
C CYS A 169 -4.44 -25.51 0.31
N PRO A 170 -5.30 -25.90 -0.66
CA PRO A 170 -4.83 -26.47 -1.92
C PRO A 170 -3.98 -25.49 -2.74
N TYR A 171 -4.32 -24.20 -2.73
CA TYR A 171 -3.54 -23.17 -3.42
C TYR A 171 -2.21 -22.88 -2.73
N PHE A 172 -2.17 -23.00 -1.40
CA PHE A 172 -0.93 -22.90 -0.63
C PHE A 172 0.03 -24.04 -0.98
N ILE A 173 -0.48 -25.28 -1.05
CA ILE A 173 0.32 -26.44 -1.43
C ILE A 173 0.92 -26.25 -2.82
N VAL A 174 0.12 -25.85 -3.81
CA VAL A 174 0.64 -25.61 -5.18
C VAL A 174 1.69 -24.50 -5.21
N SER A 175 1.46 -23.40 -4.49
CA SER A 175 2.41 -22.30 -4.37
C SER A 175 3.72 -22.76 -3.72
N LEU A 176 3.63 -23.50 -2.61
CA LEU A 176 4.78 -24.02 -1.87
C LEU A 176 5.56 -25.06 -2.69
N SER A 177 4.90 -26.00 -3.36
CA SER A 177 5.53 -26.94 -4.29
C SER A 177 6.27 -26.22 -5.41
N GLY A 178 5.71 -25.12 -5.93
CA GLY A 178 6.38 -24.28 -6.92
C GLY A 178 7.63 -23.57 -6.38
N MET A 179 7.59 -23.08 -5.14
CA MET A 179 8.77 -22.51 -4.46
C MET A 179 9.87 -23.55 -4.26
N ILE A 180 9.51 -24.75 -3.79
CA ILE A 180 10.45 -25.87 -3.60
C ILE A 180 11.05 -26.28 -4.96
N GLY A 181 10.21 -26.44 -5.99
CA GLY A 181 10.67 -26.74 -7.35
C GLY A 181 11.63 -25.67 -7.90
N THR A 182 11.35 -24.39 -7.63
CA THR A 182 12.26 -23.28 -7.99
C THR A 182 13.59 -23.40 -7.25
N GLY A 183 13.56 -23.69 -5.95
CA GLY A 183 14.77 -23.91 -5.16
C GLY A 183 15.60 -25.07 -5.71
N LEU A 184 14.98 -26.22 -5.97
CA LEU A 184 15.66 -27.40 -6.52
C LEU A 184 16.24 -27.14 -7.91
N LEU A 185 15.53 -26.41 -8.76
CA LEU A 185 16.01 -26.04 -10.09
C LEU A 185 17.26 -25.14 -10.00
N VAL A 186 17.27 -24.20 -9.06
CA VAL A 186 18.43 -23.32 -8.84
C VAL A 186 19.63 -24.08 -8.28
N GLN A 187 19.39 -25.11 -7.46
CA GLN A 187 20.46 -25.92 -6.87
C GLN A 187 21.06 -26.92 -7.86
N ASN A 188 20.26 -27.50 -8.74
CA ASN A 188 20.66 -28.65 -9.58
C ASN A 188 20.95 -28.28 -11.04
N THR A 189 20.90 -27.00 -11.43
CA THR A 189 21.08 -26.60 -12.83
C THR A 189 22.03 -25.41 -12.95
N SER A 190 23.14 -25.60 -13.69
CA SER A 190 24.11 -24.55 -14.03
C SER A 190 23.47 -23.34 -14.73
N LEU A 191 22.41 -23.58 -15.51
CA LEU A 191 21.62 -22.56 -16.20
C LEU A 191 21.08 -21.48 -15.25
N MET A 192 20.65 -21.84 -14.04
CA MET A 192 20.16 -20.90 -13.03
C MET A 192 21.29 -20.26 -12.22
N THR A 193 22.49 -20.84 -12.25
CA THR A 193 23.71 -20.29 -11.65
C THR A 193 24.28 -19.16 -12.52
N ASP A 194 24.32 -19.37 -13.85
CA ASP A 194 24.70 -18.34 -14.83
C ASP A 194 23.66 -17.21 -14.89
N LEU A 195 22.37 -17.57 -14.78
CA LEU A 195 21.26 -16.62 -14.69
C LEU A 195 21.02 -16.09 -13.25
N PHE A 196 21.81 -16.52 -12.26
CA PHE A 196 21.66 -16.05 -10.87
C PHE A 196 21.99 -14.57 -10.75
N ALA A 197 22.86 -14.07 -11.64
CA ALA A 197 23.12 -12.64 -11.83
C ALA A 197 21.83 -11.86 -12.11
N PHE A 198 20.80 -12.48 -12.69
CA PHE A 198 19.50 -11.86 -12.93
C PHE A 198 18.45 -12.13 -11.84
N LYS A 199 18.82 -12.84 -10.76
CA LYS A 199 17.92 -13.18 -9.63
C LYS A 199 16.62 -13.86 -10.08
N LEU A 200 16.67 -14.76 -11.06
CA LEU A 200 15.48 -15.37 -11.67
C LEU A 200 14.58 -16.08 -10.65
N HIS A 201 15.15 -16.66 -9.60
CA HIS A 201 14.43 -17.29 -8.48
C HIS A 201 13.46 -16.33 -7.77
N PHE A 202 13.78 -15.04 -7.66
CA PHE A 202 12.87 -14.02 -7.11
C PHE A 202 11.62 -13.86 -7.98
N TYR A 203 11.81 -13.74 -9.30
CA TYR A 203 10.70 -13.53 -10.25
C TYR A 203 9.82 -14.77 -10.37
N MET A 204 10.44 -15.96 -10.40
CA MET A 204 9.70 -17.23 -10.36
C MET A 204 8.91 -17.37 -9.05
N GLY A 205 9.53 -17.04 -7.91
CA GLY A 205 8.84 -17.05 -6.62
C GLY A 205 7.67 -16.06 -6.55
N ASN A 206 7.80 -14.90 -7.18
CA ASN A 206 6.70 -13.93 -7.32
C ASN A 206 5.52 -14.49 -8.13
N LEU A 207 5.78 -15.25 -9.21
CA LEU A 207 4.73 -15.94 -9.97
C LEU A 207 4.04 -17.03 -9.14
N PHE A 208 4.78 -17.82 -8.36
CA PHE A 208 4.18 -18.81 -7.47
C PHE A 208 3.39 -18.18 -6.32
N ASN A 209 3.80 -17.02 -5.81
CA ASN A 209 3.01 -16.23 -4.85
C ASN A 209 1.73 -15.65 -5.48
N LEU A 210 1.72 -15.38 -6.78
CA LEU A 210 0.52 -14.97 -7.51
C LEU A 210 -0.52 -16.10 -7.56
N VAL A 211 -0.10 -17.36 -7.63
CA VAL A 211 -1.00 -18.53 -7.53
C VAL A 211 -1.78 -18.49 -6.21
N PHE A 212 -1.09 -18.26 -5.08
CA PHE A 212 -1.75 -18.14 -3.78
C PHE A 212 -2.66 -16.91 -3.71
N THR A 213 -2.22 -15.77 -4.26
CA THR A 213 -3.00 -14.52 -4.32
C THR A 213 -4.32 -14.69 -5.09
N ALA A 214 -4.28 -15.38 -6.23
CA ALA A 214 -5.48 -15.72 -6.99
C ALA A 214 -6.34 -16.74 -6.24
N GLY A 215 -5.71 -17.74 -5.61
CA GLY A 215 -6.38 -18.77 -4.83
C GLY A 215 -7.17 -18.23 -3.64
N ILE A 216 -6.57 -17.35 -2.84
CA ILE A 216 -7.23 -16.71 -1.70
C ILE A 216 -8.36 -15.79 -2.14
N ALA A 217 -8.20 -15.07 -3.26
CA ALA A 217 -9.28 -14.27 -3.83
C ALA A 217 -10.46 -15.17 -4.24
N VAL A 218 -10.21 -16.27 -4.96
CA VAL A 218 -11.25 -17.23 -5.36
C VAL A 218 -11.94 -17.85 -4.15
N ALA A 219 -11.17 -18.28 -3.13
CA ALA A 219 -11.69 -18.84 -1.89
C ALA A 219 -12.58 -17.84 -1.14
N ALA A 220 -12.12 -16.60 -0.95
CA ALA A 220 -12.89 -15.54 -0.31
C ALA A 220 -14.19 -15.23 -1.08
N ARG A 221 -14.16 -15.19 -2.42
CA ARG A 221 -15.37 -15.00 -3.25
C ARG A 221 -16.35 -16.16 -3.12
N LYS A 222 -15.86 -17.40 -3.04
CA LYS A 222 -16.68 -18.61 -2.86
C LYS A 222 -17.37 -18.58 -1.50
N ILE A 223 -16.64 -18.27 -0.43
CA ILE A 223 -17.17 -18.13 0.92
C ILE A 223 -18.23 -17.02 0.95
N TYR A 224 -17.93 -15.84 0.43
CA TYR A 224 -18.89 -14.74 0.35
C TYR A 224 -20.18 -15.15 -0.38
N THR A 225 -20.06 -15.79 -1.55
CA THR A 225 -21.23 -16.07 -2.40
C THR A 225 -22.10 -17.21 -1.87
N LYS A 226 -21.49 -18.24 -1.28
CA LYS A 226 -22.19 -19.46 -0.84
C LYS A 226 -22.56 -19.48 0.63
N GLU A 227 -21.88 -18.70 1.46
CA GLU A 227 -21.94 -18.88 2.91
C GLU A 227 -22.37 -17.62 3.66
N THR A 228 -22.65 -16.52 2.96
CA THR A 228 -23.11 -15.27 3.58
C THR A 228 -24.50 -14.87 3.09
N ASN A 229 -25.28 -14.27 3.99
CA ASN A 229 -26.62 -13.73 3.69
C ASN A 229 -26.56 -12.65 2.60
N GLN A 230 -25.52 -11.82 2.64
CA GLN A 230 -25.29 -10.74 1.67
C GLN A 230 -25.00 -11.30 0.27
N GLY A 231 -24.20 -12.38 0.18
CA GLY A 231 -23.93 -13.08 -1.07
C GLY A 231 -25.17 -13.78 -1.64
N HIS A 232 -25.93 -14.47 -0.79
CA HIS A 232 -27.18 -15.13 -1.15
C HIS A 232 -28.25 -14.14 -1.63
N GLY A 233 -28.50 -13.07 -0.88
CA GLY A 233 -29.45 -12.02 -1.26
C GLY A 233 -29.10 -11.35 -2.58
N ARG A 234 -27.80 -11.07 -2.82
CA ARG A 234 -27.35 -10.52 -4.10
C ARG A 234 -27.57 -11.47 -5.27
N ARG A 235 -27.36 -12.77 -5.06
CA ARG A 235 -27.59 -13.80 -6.08
C ARG A 235 -29.07 -13.99 -6.37
N GLY A 236 -29.93 -13.94 -5.35
CA GLY A 236 -31.39 -13.94 -5.48
C GLY A 236 -31.89 -12.75 -6.29
N ALA A 237 -31.49 -11.53 -5.92
CA ALA A 237 -31.86 -10.31 -6.64
C ALA A 237 -31.42 -10.32 -8.12
N LEU A 238 -30.20 -10.79 -8.41
CA LEU A 238 -29.70 -10.93 -9.78
C LEU A 238 -30.47 -11.97 -10.59
N ARG A 239 -30.90 -13.09 -9.99
CA ARG A 239 -31.77 -14.07 -10.66
C ARG A 239 -33.13 -13.48 -11.00
N VAL A 240 -33.74 -12.71 -10.10
CA VAL A 240 -35.02 -12.03 -10.33
C VAL A 240 -34.90 -10.97 -11.43
N ILE A 241 -33.80 -10.21 -11.44
CA ILE A 241 -33.53 -9.24 -12.51
C ILE A 241 -33.33 -9.97 -13.85
N SER A 242 -32.57 -11.06 -13.86
CA SER A 242 -32.34 -11.88 -15.05
C SER A 242 -33.63 -12.51 -15.58
N SER A 243 -34.50 -13.03 -14.70
CA SER A 243 -35.77 -13.65 -15.12
C SER A 243 -36.72 -12.60 -15.69
N LYS A 244 -36.77 -11.39 -15.11
CA LYS A 244 -37.55 -10.27 -15.65
C LYS A 244 -37.02 -9.80 -17.01
N LEU A 245 -35.71 -9.69 -17.19
CA LEU A 245 -35.09 -9.33 -18.47
C LEU A 245 -35.28 -10.41 -19.55
N SER A 246 -35.25 -11.69 -19.17
CA SER A 246 -35.52 -12.80 -20.09
C SER A 246 -37.00 -12.91 -20.49
N ALA A 247 -37.93 -12.41 -19.67
CA ALA A 247 -39.36 -12.35 -20.04
C ALA A 247 -39.65 -11.27 -21.10
N THR A 248 -38.85 -10.20 -21.17
CA THR A 248 -39.05 -9.08 -22.10
C THR A 248 -38.21 -9.18 -23.38
N SER A 249 -37.27 -10.13 -23.47
CA SER A 249 -36.35 -10.25 -24.61
C SER A 249 -36.06 -11.73 -24.91
N ARG A 250 -36.66 -12.27 -25.97
CA ARG A 250 -36.39 -13.64 -26.47
C ARG A 250 -35.01 -13.80 -27.15
N ILE A 251 -34.15 -12.78 -27.19
CA ILE A 251 -32.90 -12.82 -27.97
C ILE A 251 -31.63 -12.53 -27.14
N HIS A 252 -31.73 -12.06 -25.88
CA HIS A 252 -30.55 -11.88 -25.03
C HIS A 252 -30.47 -12.90 -23.90
N ARG A 253 -29.62 -13.92 -24.15
CA ARG A 253 -29.15 -14.90 -23.17
C ARG A 253 -28.84 -14.20 -21.84
N ALA A 254 -29.51 -14.63 -20.78
CA ALA A 254 -29.26 -14.21 -19.41
C ALA A 254 -27.75 -14.16 -19.12
N PRO A 255 -27.21 -13.15 -18.41
CA PRO A 255 -25.82 -13.13 -18.01
C PRO A 255 -25.62 -14.25 -16.98
N ASN A 256 -25.24 -15.42 -17.48
CA ASN A 256 -24.88 -16.57 -16.67
C ASN A 256 -23.82 -16.13 -15.67
N TYR A 257 -24.13 -16.27 -14.38
CA TYR A 257 -23.17 -16.09 -13.30
C TYR A 257 -22.15 -17.22 -13.37
N ARG A 258 -21.21 -17.11 -14.31
CA ARG A 258 -20.12 -18.08 -14.46
C ARG A 258 -19.29 -18.05 -13.18
N PRO A 259 -18.98 -19.21 -12.57
CA PRO A 259 -18.02 -19.27 -11.49
C PRO A 259 -16.73 -18.59 -11.95
N THR A 260 -16.15 -17.75 -11.09
CA THR A 260 -14.88 -17.09 -11.38
C THR A 260 -13.83 -18.17 -11.59
N SER A 261 -13.38 -18.35 -12.85
CA SER A 261 -12.29 -19.26 -13.16
C SER A 261 -11.01 -18.77 -12.50
N PHE A 262 -10.23 -19.69 -11.96
CA PHE A 262 -8.95 -19.40 -11.32
C PHE A 262 -8.04 -18.57 -12.25
N TRP A 263 -7.89 -18.99 -13.50
CA TRP A 263 -7.09 -18.32 -14.52
C TRP A 263 -7.51 -16.87 -14.77
N ARG A 264 -8.81 -16.57 -14.72
CA ARG A 264 -9.27 -15.18 -14.86
C ARG A 264 -8.84 -14.33 -13.67
N GLU A 265 -8.94 -14.87 -12.45
CA GLU A 265 -8.48 -14.15 -11.26
C GLU A 265 -6.95 -13.97 -11.30
N TYR A 266 -6.21 -14.98 -11.72
CA TYR A 266 -4.76 -14.92 -11.89
C TYR A 266 -4.35 -13.79 -12.86
N LEU A 267 -4.99 -13.71 -14.04
CA LEU A 267 -4.76 -12.62 -15.00
C LEU A 267 -5.16 -11.24 -14.47
N VAL A 268 -6.22 -11.15 -13.66
CA VAL A 268 -6.65 -9.89 -13.04
C VAL A 268 -5.64 -9.42 -11.98
N GLN A 269 -5.00 -10.34 -11.26
CA GLN A 269 -4.00 -10.03 -10.23
C GLN A 269 -2.58 -9.85 -10.80
N PHE A 270 -2.34 -10.28 -12.04
CA PHE A 270 -1.03 -10.20 -12.71
C PHE A 270 -0.37 -8.80 -12.68
N PRO A 271 -1.08 -7.67 -12.88
CA PRO A 271 -0.46 -6.35 -12.77
C PRO A 271 0.18 -6.07 -11.40
N HIS A 272 -0.33 -6.67 -10.32
CA HIS A 272 0.29 -6.56 -9.00
C HIS A 272 1.62 -7.32 -8.94
N ALA A 273 1.70 -8.50 -9.55
CA ALA A 273 2.96 -9.24 -9.65
C ALA A 273 3.99 -8.49 -10.51
N VAL A 274 3.57 -7.88 -11.62
CA VAL A 274 4.45 -7.00 -12.43
C VAL A 274 4.97 -5.84 -11.61
N HIS A 275 4.10 -5.19 -10.82
CA HIS A 275 4.51 -4.10 -9.97
C HIS A 275 5.54 -4.53 -8.91
N ILE A 276 5.34 -5.69 -8.27
CA ILE A 276 6.31 -6.29 -7.34
C ILE A 276 7.62 -6.66 -8.05
N ALA A 277 7.55 -7.17 -9.27
CA ALA A 277 8.72 -7.50 -10.08
C ALA A 277 9.54 -6.25 -10.40
N LEU A 278 8.90 -5.15 -10.81
CA LEU A 278 9.57 -3.86 -11.05
C LEU A 278 10.23 -3.32 -9.77
N CYS A 279 9.55 -3.45 -8.63
CA CYS A 279 10.10 -3.09 -7.33
C CYS A 279 11.35 -3.91 -6.98
N GLY A 280 11.32 -5.22 -7.21
CA GLY A 280 12.49 -6.09 -7.02
C GLY A 280 13.60 -5.80 -8.02
N ALA A 281 13.28 -5.47 -9.27
CA ALA A 281 14.26 -5.06 -10.28
C ALA A 281 15.00 -3.79 -9.87
N PHE A 282 14.32 -2.83 -9.24
CA PHE A 282 14.96 -1.66 -8.64
C PHE A 282 15.95 -2.04 -7.53
N VAL A 283 15.53 -2.82 -6.53
CA VAL A 283 16.42 -3.28 -5.45
C VAL A 283 17.60 -4.07 -6.01
N HIS A 284 17.37 -4.85 -7.06
CA HIS A 284 18.39 -5.63 -7.72
C HIS A 284 19.43 -4.72 -8.40
N ALA A 285 19.00 -3.67 -9.11
CA ALA A 285 19.90 -2.70 -9.71
C ALA A 285 20.75 -1.97 -8.65
N VAL A 286 20.16 -1.60 -7.52
CA VAL A 286 20.87 -0.98 -6.38
C VAL A 286 21.94 -1.93 -5.82
N SER A 287 21.56 -3.19 -5.60
CA SER A 287 22.47 -4.21 -5.09
C SER A 287 23.60 -4.54 -6.07
N TRP A 288 23.30 -4.61 -7.37
CA TRP A 288 24.26 -4.94 -8.43
C TRP A 288 25.30 -3.84 -8.63
N TYR A 289 24.86 -2.58 -8.64
CA TYR A 289 25.76 -1.44 -8.79
C TYR A 289 26.70 -1.30 -7.57
N GLY A 290 26.36 -1.94 -6.44
CA GLY A 290 27.21 -1.94 -5.26
C GLY A 290 27.44 -0.55 -4.72
N VAL A 291 26.39 0.29 -4.67
CA VAL A 291 26.47 1.72 -4.28
C VAL A 291 27.22 1.92 -2.96
N LEU A 292 27.10 0.96 -2.03
CA LEU A 292 27.75 0.97 -0.73
C LEU A 292 29.29 0.86 -0.80
N ASN A 293 29.84 0.26 -1.85
CA ASN A 293 31.28 0.08 -2.04
C ASN A 293 31.91 1.20 -2.88
N GLN A 294 31.12 2.22 -3.25
CA GLN A 294 31.55 3.33 -4.10
C GLN A 294 31.87 4.58 -3.27
N GLY A 295 32.61 5.52 -3.87
CA GLY A 295 33.00 6.76 -3.18
C GLY A 295 31.79 7.64 -2.76
N LYS A 296 32.04 8.56 -1.81
CA LYS A 296 31.02 9.47 -1.22
C LYS A 296 30.15 10.21 -2.25
N LEU A 297 30.72 10.58 -3.40
CA LEU A 297 29.99 11.27 -4.47
C LEU A 297 28.88 10.41 -5.08
N VAL A 298 29.11 9.11 -5.24
CA VAL A 298 28.16 8.15 -5.82
C VAL A 298 27.02 7.88 -4.86
N ILE A 299 27.32 7.82 -3.55
CA ILE A 299 26.31 7.69 -2.50
C ILE A 299 25.40 8.93 -2.48
N MET A 300 25.98 10.13 -2.58
CA MET A 300 25.22 11.37 -2.59
C MET A 300 24.36 11.50 -3.86
N SER A 301 24.89 11.11 -5.03
CA SER A 301 24.12 11.12 -6.28
C SER A 301 22.99 10.10 -6.25
N PHE A 302 23.20 8.92 -5.66
CA PHE A 302 22.17 7.92 -5.45
C PHE A 302 21.03 8.43 -4.56
N ALA A 303 21.35 9.08 -3.43
CA ALA A 303 20.34 9.67 -2.55
C ALA A 303 19.51 10.75 -3.27
N MET A 304 20.17 11.64 -4.04
CA MET A 304 19.49 12.67 -4.83
C MET A 304 18.61 12.08 -5.94
N LEU A 305 19.09 11.02 -6.60
CA LEU A 305 18.31 10.30 -7.61
C LEU A 305 17.10 9.60 -6.98
N GLY A 306 17.25 9.01 -5.79
CA GLY A 306 16.17 8.40 -5.02
C GLY A 306 15.05 9.41 -4.69
N ILE A 307 15.42 10.59 -4.19
CA ILE A 307 14.48 11.70 -3.93
C ILE A 307 13.77 12.12 -5.22
N THR A 308 14.52 12.28 -6.32
CA THR A 308 13.96 12.67 -7.62
C THR A 308 12.98 11.61 -8.15
N ALA A 309 13.33 10.33 -8.04
CA ALA A 309 12.48 9.21 -8.42
C ALA A 309 11.21 9.14 -7.56
N LYS A 310 11.33 9.34 -6.24
CA LYS A 310 10.18 9.45 -5.31
C LYS A 310 9.20 10.51 -5.77
N LEU A 311 9.67 11.73 -6.04
CA LEU A 311 8.83 12.84 -6.51
C LEU A 311 8.20 12.55 -7.88
N ALA A 312 8.97 11.98 -8.82
CA ALA A 312 8.47 11.63 -10.14
C ALA A 312 7.36 10.58 -10.08
N ILE A 313 7.50 9.56 -9.22
CA ILE A 313 6.47 8.53 -9.01
C ILE A 313 5.22 9.11 -8.37
N GLN A 314 5.37 10.00 -7.38
CA GLN A 314 4.23 10.69 -6.75
C GLN A 314 3.43 11.49 -7.79
N GLU A 315 4.08 12.30 -8.63
CA GLU A 315 3.40 13.07 -9.67
C GLU A 315 2.83 12.19 -10.80
N ALA A 316 3.51 11.11 -11.20
CA ALA A 316 2.97 10.15 -12.15
C ALA A 316 1.71 9.45 -11.60
N ALA A 317 1.70 9.09 -10.32
CA ALA A 317 0.54 8.52 -9.64
C ALA A 317 -0.63 9.52 -9.58
N LYS A 318 -0.36 10.79 -9.28
CA LYS A 318 -1.35 11.88 -9.32
C LYS A 318 -1.97 12.01 -10.70
N TYR A 319 -1.16 12.09 -11.75
CA TYR A 319 -1.63 12.16 -13.13
C TYR A 319 -2.51 10.96 -13.47
N TYR A 320 -2.08 9.75 -13.11
CA TYR A 320 -2.82 8.52 -13.36
C TYR A 320 -4.18 8.49 -12.62
N ILE A 321 -4.21 8.83 -11.33
CA ILE A 321 -5.42 8.84 -10.49
C ILE A 321 -6.44 9.86 -10.98
N LEU A 322 -5.99 11.06 -11.37
CA LEU A 322 -6.83 12.10 -11.93
C LEU A 322 -7.39 11.70 -13.29
N LYS A 323 -6.54 11.20 -14.19
CA LYS A 323 -6.94 10.75 -15.54
C LYS A 323 -7.94 9.60 -15.50
N LYS A 324 -7.76 8.65 -14.59
CA LYS A 324 -8.64 7.47 -14.45
C LYS A 324 -9.80 7.68 -13.48
N LYS A 325 -9.95 8.87 -12.88
CA LYS A 325 -11.00 9.21 -11.90
C LYS A 325 -11.11 8.19 -10.77
N ILE A 326 -9.97 7.68 -10.29
CA ILE A 326 -9.94 6.72 -9.19
C ILE A 326 -10.35 7.45 -7.90
N ARG A 327 -11.30 6.88 -7.15
CA ARG A 327 -11.80 7.45 -5.88
C ARG A 327 -11.44 6.62 -4.65
N GLY A 328 -10.87 5.44 -4.85
CA GLY A 328 -10.50 4.52 -3.78
C GLY A 328 -9.21 4.95 -3.08
N ILE A 329 -9.32 5.49 -1.86
CA ILE A 329 -8.17 5.87 -1.02
C ILE A 329 -7.16 4.72 -0.89
N ARG A 330 -7.64 3.47 -0.79
CA ARG A 330 -6.78 2.27 -0.69
C ARG A 330 -5.83 2.15 -1.86
N THR A 331 -6.37 2.28 -3.08
CA THR A 331 -5.60 2.19 -4.32
C THR A 331 -4.64 3.37 -4.45
N MET A 332 -5.05 4.56 -4.01
CA MET A 332 -4.17 5.73 -3.98
C MET A 332 -2.97 5.50 -3.04
N CYS A 333 -3.22 5.07 -1.81
CA CYS A 333 -2.16 4.81 -0.83
C CYS A 333 -1.26 3.63 -1.25
N LEU A 334 -1.78 2.60 -1.91
CA LEU A 334 -0.96 1.51 -2.44
C LEU A 334 -0.08 1.95 -3.60
N LEU A 335 -0.63 2.73 -4.54
CA LEU A 335 0.08 3.19 -5.74
C LEU A 335 1.23 4.15 -5.39
N VAL A 336 1.02 4.99 -4.38
CA VAL A 336 2.04 5.94 -3.90
C VAL A 336 2.95 5.31 -2.85
N GLY A 337 2.36 4.71 -1.81
CA GLY A 337 3.10 4.26 -0.63
C GLY A 337 4.06 3.09 -0.88
N LEU A 338 3.70 2.10 -1.70
CA LEU A 338 4.57 0.94 -1.89
C LEU A 338 5.90 1.29 -2.56
N PRO A 339 5.93 2.00 -3.71
CA PRO A 339 7.19 2.46 -4.30
C PRO A 339 7.99 3.38 -3.37
N THR A 340 7.32 4.30 -2.65
CA THR A 340 8.00 5.22 -1.71
C THR A 340 8.66 4.47 -0.56
N VAL A 341 7.97 3.49 0.07
CA VAL A 341 8.55 2.65 1.12
C VAL A 341 9.83 1.99 0.63
N LEU A 342 9.81 1.43 -0.57
CA LEU A 342 10.96 0.72 -1.14
C LEU A 342 12.12 1.66 -1.41
N ILE A 343 11.89 2.77 -2.14
CA ILE A 343 12.95 3.75 -2.46
C ILE A 343 13.57 4.30 -1.19
N ASP A 344 12.75 4.68 -0.20
CA ASP A 344 13.22 5.26 1.06
C ASP A 344 13.98 4.21 1.88
N THR A 345 13.53 2.94 1.89
CA THR A 345 14.26 1.86 2.58
C THR A 345 15.65 1.66 1.99
N GLN A 346 15.74 1.59 0.66
CA GLN A 346 17.01 1.38 -0.05
C GLN A 346 17.95 2.56 0.14
N SER A 347 17.43 3.78 0.02
CA SER A 347 18.19 5.02 0.25
C SER A 347 18.74 5.08 1.67
N ARG A 348 17.94 4.69 2.68
CA ARG A 348 18.38 4.65 4.08
C ARG A 348 19.43 3.58 4.35
N ILE A 349 19.29 2.37 3.79
CA ILE A 349 20.32 1.32 3.91
C ILE A 349 21.66 1.82 3.36
N VAL A 350 21.64 2.49 2.19
CA VAL A 350 22.84 3.05 1.58
C VAL A 350 23.45 4.19 2.43
N LEU A 351 22.61 5.08 2.97
CA LEU A 351 23.05 6.22 3.78
C LEU A 351 23.65 5.78 5.13
N LEU A 352 23.06 4.77 5.77
CA LEU A 352 23.52 4.21 7.04
C LEU A 352 24.84 3.44 6.89
N GLY A 353 25.10 2.90 5.69
CA GLY A 353 26.30 2.14 5.38
C GLY A 353 27.60 2.93 5.39
N THR A 354 27.56 4.26 5.31
CA THR A 354 28.66 5.04 4.71
C THR A 354 29.14 6.26 5.51
N GLN A 355 28.54 6.58 6.66
CA GLN A 355 28.66 7.94 7.21
C GLN A 355 29.20 8.07 8.64
N THR A 356 30.05 9.08 8.83
CA THR A 356 30.41 9.63 10.14
C THR A 356 29.22 10.36 10.77
N ASN A 357 29.11 10.31 12.11
CA ASN A 357 27.96 10.86 12.86
C ASN A 357 27.59 12.30 12.44
N SER A 358 28.57 13.17 12.14
CA SER A 358 28.34 14.58 11.80
C SER A 358 27.64 14.78 10.45
N PHE A 359 27.96 13.96 9.44
CA PHE A 359 27.34 14.08 8.12
C PHE A 359 25.90 13.54 8.14
N LEU A 360 25.64 12.48 8.92
CA LEU A 360 24.29 11.96 9.16
C LEU A 360 23.39 13.01 9.83
N VAL A 361 23.90 13.72 10.85
CA VAL A 361 23.13 14.79 11.51
C VAL A 361 22.84 15.94 10.54
N ALA A 362 23.85 16.44 9.82
CA ALA A 362 23.67 17.51 8.84
C ALA A 362 22.70 17.11 7.71
N GLY A 363 22.82 15.88 7.19
CA GLY A 363 21.92 15.33 6.19
C GLY A 363 20.48 15.18 6.69
N THR A 364 20.30 14.75 7.94
CA THR A 364 18.97 14.64 8.57
C THR A 364 18.31 16.02 8.70
N CYS A 365 19.05 17.02 9.17
CA CYS A 365 18.56 18.40 9.26
C CYS A 365 18.24 18.98 7.88
N ALA A 366 19.07 18.75 6.86
CA ALA A 366 18.83 19.22 5.50
C ALA A 366 17.58 18.57 4.88
N MET A 367 17.40 17.26 5.06
CA MET A 367 16.19 16.55 4.61
C MET A 367 14.93 17.09 5.30
N ALA A 368 14.99 17.30 6.62
CA ALA A 368 13.90 17.89 7.39
C ALA A 368 13.47 19.27 6.86
N VAL A 369 14.42 20.16 6.56
CA VAL A 369 14.13 21.49 6.00
C VAL A 369 13.56 21.38 4.59
N ALA A 370 14.13 20.53 3.74
CA ALA A 370 13.66 20.32 2.39
C ALA A 370 12.21 19.77 2.37
N GLU A 371 11.92 18.81 3.23
CA GLU A 371 10.60 18.21 3.37
C GLU A 371 9.56 19.24 3.82
N LEU A 372 9.87 20.02 4.85
CA LEU A 372 9.01 21.10 5.33
C LEU A 372 8.69 22.10 4.22
N CYS A 373 9.70 22.53 3.46
CA CYS A 373 9.54 23.43 2.33
C CYS A 373 8.66 22.83 1.22
N LEU A 374 8.89 21.56 0.87
CA LEU A 374 8.12 20.87 -0.17
C LEU A 374 6.66 20.65 0.23
N ARG A 375 6.39 20.25 1.49
CA ARG A 375 5.03 20.04 1.99
C ARG A 375 4.26 21.35 2.10
N ALA A 376 4.88 22.40 2.67
CA ALA A 376 4.30 23.73 2.68
C ALA A 376 4.02 24.25 1.26
N GLY A 377 4.96 24.06 0.34
CA GLY A 377 4.83 24.44 -1.07
C GLY A 377 3.68 23.69 -1.78
N LYS A 378 3.58 22.37 -1.62
CA LYS A 378 2.49 21.54 -2.18
C LYS A 378 1.13 21.96 -1.61
N ALA A 379 1.03 22.17 -0.30
CA ALA A 379 -0.21 22.62 0.34
C ALA A 379 -0.66 23.99 -0.18
N ALA A 380 0.27 24.94 -0.30
CA ALA A 380 0.01 26.27 -0.86
C ALA A 380 -0.41 26.19 -2.33
N TYR A 381 0.24 25.33 -3.12
CA TYR A 381 -0.10 25.09 -4.52
C TYR A 381 -1.53 24.53 -4.66
N VAL A 382 -1.89 23.51 -3.88
CA VAL A 382 -3.24 22.92 -3.90
C VAL A 382 -4.28 23.97 -3.50
N ALA A 383 -4.05 24.73 -2.42
CA ALA A 383 -4.95 25.80 -2.00
C ALA A 383 -5.13 26.86 -3.09
N ARG A 384 -4.03 27.28 -3.74
CA ARG A 384 -4.05 28.23 -4.86
C ARG A 384 -4.78 27.69 -6.08
N SER A 385 -4.59 26.40 -6.41
CA SER A 385 -5.25 25.75 -7.55
C SER A 385 -6.77 25.66 -7.37
N ILE A 386 -7.23 25.38 -6.16
CA ILE A 386 -8.66 25.36 -5.82
C ILE A 386 -9.24 26.78 -5.93
N ARG A 387 -8.54 27.80 -5.43
CA ARG A 387 -8.99 29.20 -5.53
C ARG A 387 -9.11 29.66 -6.97
N ARG A 388 -8.08 29.44 -7.79
CA ARG A 388 -8.09 29.83 -9.22
C ARG A 388 -9.23 29.18 -10.00
N ARG A 389 -9.51 27.91 -9.70
CA ARG A 389 -10.59 27.19 -10.38
C ARG A 389 -11.97 27.58 -9.84
N ALA A 390 -12.08 27.91 -8.56
CA ALA A 390 -13.32 28.46 -7.99
C ALA A 390 -13.66 29.80 -8.65
N THR A 391 -12.69 30.71 -8.79
CA THR A 391 -12.92 32.01 -9.46
C THR A 391 -13.28 31.86 -10.93
N ALA A 392 -12.69 30.89 -11.64
CA ALA A 392 -13.04 30.61 -13.03
C ALA A 392 -14.47 30.05 -13.17
N VAL A 393 -14.86 29.11 -12.32
CA VAL A 393 -16.22 28.55 -12.30
C VAL A 393 -17.26 29.60 -11.88
N GLU A 394 -16.94 30.47 -10.92
CA GLU A 394 -17.81 31.58 -10.54
C GLU A 394 -18.01 32.57 -11.71
N ALA A 395 -16.95 32.88 -12.46
CA ALA A 395 -17.06 33.70 -13.66
C ALA A 395 -17.94 33.05 -14.75
N GLU A 396 -17.74 31.75 -15.03
CA GLU A 396 -18.57 31.00 -15.99
C GLU A 396 -20.04 30.92 -15.54
N ILE A 397 -20.30 30.77 -14.23
CA ILE A 397 -21.67 30.77 -13.69
C ILE A 397 -22.32 32.14 -13.83
N LEU A 398 -21.57 33.23 -13.63
CA LEU A 398 -22.08 34.59 -13.81
C LEU A 398 -22.45 34.86 -15.28
N GLU A 399 -21.60 34.46 -16.22
CA GLU A 399 -21.89 34.54 -17.67
C GLU A 399 -23.14 33.71 -18.05
N LEU A 400 -23.21 32.46 -17.58
CA LEU A 400 -24.37 31.59 -17.78
C LEU A 400 -25.62 32.04 -17.03
N SER A 401 -25.52 32.91 -16.02
CA SER A 401 -26.72 33.46 -15.36
C SER A 401 -27.31 34.65 -16.11
N ALA A 402 -26.49 35.30 -16.94
CA ALA A 402 -26.88 36.48 -17.71
C ALA A 402 -27.62 36.12 -19.02
N SER A 403 -27.59 34.86 -19.48
CA SER A 403 -28.07 34.46 -20.83
C SER A 403 -29.49 33.83 -20.89
N SER A 404 -30.19 33.60 -19.76
CA SER A 404 -31.61 33.13 -19.62
C SER A 404 -31.92 31.68 -20.09
N LYS A 405 -33.03 31.03 -19.69
CA LYS A 405 -33.54 30.58 -18.37
C LYS A 405 -33.99 29.12 -18.60
N GLN A 406 -33.77 28.24 -17.64
CA GLN A 406 -34.20 26.82 -17.57
C GLN A 406 -33.19 25.75 -18.05
N SER A 407 -32.61 25.81 -19.26
CA SER A 407 -31.49 24.90 -19.65
C SER A 407 -30.22 25.21 -18.83
N GLU A 408 -30.01 26.49 -18.52
CA GLU A 408 -28.93 27.03 -17.67
C GLU A 408 -28.95 26.49 -16.24
N SER A 409 -30.12 26.26 -15.65
CA SER A 409 -30.19 25.76 -14.27
C SER A 409 -29.56 24.37 -14.13
N ARG A 410 -29.64 23.56 -15.20
CA ARG A 410 -29.06 22.22 -15.27
C ARG A 410 -27.56 22.28 -15.63
N SER A 411 -27.13 23.26 -16.42
CA SER A 411 -25.70 23.45 -16.73
C SER A 411 -24.92 24.01 -15.54
N VAL A 412 -25.46 25.00 -14.82
CA VAL A 412 -24.86 25.59 -13.61
C VAL A 412 -24.75 24.56 -12.48
N SER A 413 -25.79 23.77 -12.24
CA SER A 413 -25.75 22.69 -11.24
C SER A 413 -24.77 21.58 -11.62
N SER A 414 -24.66 21.24 -12.91
CA SER A 414 -23.67 20.28 -13.42
C SER A 414 -22.23 20.79 -13.25
N LEU A 415 -21.95 22.05 -13.60
CA LEU A 415 -20.64 22.69 -13.43
C LEU A 415 -20.22 22.74 -11.95
N LYS A 416 -21.14 23.15 -11.07
CA LYS A 416 -20.91 23.18 -9.61
C LYS A 416 -20.64 21.78 -9.08
N LEU A 417 -21.40 20.78 -9.51
CA LEU A 417 -21.20 19.39 -9.11
C LEU A 417 -19.87 18.83 -9.64
N GLU A 418 -19.47 19.16 -10.86
CA GLU A 418 -18.18 18.75 -11.42
C GLU A 418 -17.01 19.38 -10.65
N PHE A 419 -17.10 20.67 -10.35
CA PHE A 419 -16.12 21.36 -9.52
C PHE A 419 -16.02 20.75 -8.12
N ASP A 420 -17.15 20.50 -7.45
CA ASP A 420 -17.19 19.89 -6.12
C ASP A 420 -16.61 18.47 -6.12
N LEU A 421 -16.90 17.67 -7.15
CA LEU A 421 -16.34 16.34 -7.32
C LEU A 421 -14.82 16.38 -7.57
N TRP A 422 -14.35 17.30 -8.41
CA TRP A 422 -12.93 17.51 -8.66
C TRP A 422 -12.20 17.99 -7.40
N LYS A 423 -12.75 18.98 -6.69
CA LYS A 423 -12.21 19.50 -5.43
C LYS A 423 -12.11 18.40 -4.38
N ARG A 424 -13.16 17.59 -4.22
CA ARG A 424 -13.13 16.43 -3.31
C ARG A 424 -12.09 15.40 -3.73
N GLN A 425 -11.90 15.18 -5.03
CA GLN A 425 -10.91 14.24 -5.55
C GLN A 425 -9.47 14.74 -5.32
N ILE A 426 -9.16 16.01 -5.61
CA ILE A 426 -7.81 16.56 -5.42
C ILE A 426 -7.44 16.65 -3.94
N ILE A 427 -8.36 17.07 -3.07
CA ILE A 427 -8.12 17.10 -1.62
C ILE A 427 -7.92 15.66 -1.12
N SER A 428 -8.81 14.73 -1.50
CA SER A 428 -8.68 13.35 -1.05
C SER A 428 -7.42 12.66 -1.56
N TYR A 429 -6.93 13.02 -2.75
CA TYR A 429 -5.66 12.53 -3.25
C TYR A 429 -4.51 13.12 -2.46
N HIS A 430 -4.48 14.45 -2.29
CA HIS A 430 -3.40 15.13 -1.57
C HIS A 430 -3.27 14.65 -0.13
N THR A 431 -4.38 14.50 0.59
CA THR A 431 -4.37 13.93 1.95
C THR A 431 -3.87 12.48 1.94
N ALA A 432 -4.23 11.69 0.92
CA ALA A 432 -3.80 10.29 0.81
C ALA A 432 -2.33 10.15 0.43
N GLU A 433 -1.81 11.04 -0.41
CA GLU A 433 -0.41 11.20 -0.76
C GLU A 433 0.40 11.52 0.49
N LEU A 434 0.07 12.61 1.19
CA LEU A 434 0.75 13.05 2.42
C LEU A 434 0.75 11.95 3.48
N THR A 435 -0.42 11.33 3.72
CA THR A 435 -0.50 10.25 4.70
C THR A 435 0.35 9.05 4.27
N ALA A 436 0.32 8.67 3.00
CA ALA A 436 1.10 7.54 2.51
C ALA A 436 2.60 7.81 2.52
N ASP A 437 3.02 9.04 2.27
CA ASP A 437 4.40 9.52 2.33
C ASP A 437 4.95 9.41 3.75
N MET A 438 4.26 9.99 4.73
CA MET A 438 4.63 9.90 6.16
C MET A 438 4.69 8.44 6.66
N TYR A 439 3.70 7.60 6.31
CA TYR A 439 3.77 6.18 6.66
C TYR A 439 4.95 5.50 5.97
N ALA A 440 5.23 5.85 4.71
CA ALA A 440 6.31 5.25 3.97
C ALA A 440 7.68 5.57 4.59
N GLU A 441 7.88 6.80 5.04
CA GLU A 441 9.07 7.25 5.77
C GLU A 441 9.27 6.44 7.05
N TYR A 442 8.25 6.35 7.91
CA TYR A 442 8.36 5.58 9.15
C TYR A 442 8.56 4.08 8.91
N ILE A 443 7.88 3.51 7.93
CA ILE A 443 8.04 2.10 7.57
C ILE A 443 9.43 1.87 7.01
N ALA A 444 9.96 2.78 6.18
CA ALA A 444 11.29 2.67 5.62
C ALA A 444 12.37 2.75 6.70
N ILE A 445 12.21 3.63 7.70
CA ILE A 445 13.07 3.66 8.90
C ILE A 445 13.01 2.30 9.61
N GLY A 446 11.82 1.78 9.90
CA GLY A 446 11.68 0.49 10.57
C GLY A 446 12.23 -0.71 9.79
N CYS A 447 11.95 -0.77 8.49
CA CYS A 447 12.38 -1.85 7.59
C CYS A 447 13.89 -1.84 7.38
N SER A 448 14.49 -0.69 7.07
CA SER A 448 15.95 -0.58 6.88
C SER A 448 16.72 -1.01 8.13
N GLN A 449 16.21 -0.66 9.30
CA GLN A 449 16.84 -1.00 10.58
C GLN A 449 16.69 -2.45 10.95
N SER A 450 15.49 -3.00 10.76
CA SER A 450 15.29 -4.42 10.91
C SER A 450 16.22 -5.20 9.97
N ILE A 451 16.39 -4.77 8.72
CA ILE A 451 17.31 -5.37 7.76
C ILE A 451 18.75 -5.33 8.26
N ILE A 452 19.25 -4.14 8.67
CA ILE A 452 20.63 -3.99 9.14
C ILE A 452 20.85 -4.80 10.43
N PHE A 453 19.92 -4.74 11.38
CA PHE A 453 20.02 -5.46 12.65
C PHE A 453 20.18 -6.97 12.45
N TRP A 454 19.37 -7.56 11.56
CA TRP A 454 19.38 -9.01 11.32
C TRP A 454 20.47 -9.45 10.33
N TRP A 455 20.71 -8.70 9.25
CA TRP A 455 21.52 -9.18 8.13
C TRP A 455 22.91 -8.56 8.04
N SER A 456 23.22 -7.50 8.80
CA SER A 456 24.57 -6.92 8.82
C SER A 456 25.58 -7.95 9.33
N GLY A 457 26.61 -8.21 8.53
CA GLY A 457 27.65 -9.19 8.81
C GLY A 457 27.26 -10.65 8.54
N HIS A 458 26.07 -10.92 7.99
CA HIS A 458 25.67 -12.28 7.62
C HIS A 458 26.39 -12.74 6.34
N PRO A 459 26.95 -13.98 6.28
CA PRO A 459 27.80 -14.43 5.17
C PRO A 459 27.09 -14.43 3.80
N PHE A 460 25.78 -14.65 3.78
CA PHE A 460 24.99 -14.66 2.53
C PHE A 460 24.47 -13.29 2.08
N TYR A 461 24.74 -12.23 2.83
CA TYR A 461 24.34 -10.85 2.53
C TYR A 461 25.55 -9.90 2.45
N PRO A 462 26.52 -10.13 1.55
CA PRO A 462 27.75 -9.33 1.48
C PRO A 462 27.49 -7.87 1.08
N ALA A 463 26.41 -7.57 0.36
CA ALA A 463 26.01 -6.20 0.04
C ALA A 463 25.66 -5.36 1.29
N LEU A 464 25.44 -6.00 2.44
CA LEU A 464 25.13 -5.37 3.72
C LEU A 464 26.31 -5.51 4.71
N GLN A 465 27.51 -5.84 4.22
CA GLN A 465 28.74 -5.71 4.99
C GLN A 465 29.12 -4.23 4.99
N LEU A 466 28.75 -3.53 6.06
CA LEU A 466 29.23 -2.18 6.30
C LEU A 466 30.76 -2.26 6.48
N GLU A 467 31.50 -1.24 6.04
CA GLU A 467 32.95 -1.10 6.27
C GLU A 467 33.26 -0.96 7.77
N THR A 468 33.04 -2.02 8.53
CA THR A 468 33.84 -2.28 9.73
C THR A 468 35.21 -2.66 9.22
N GLY A 469 36.13 -1.68 9.20
CA GLY A 469 37.56 -1.96 9.11
C GLY A 469 37.89 -3.17 9.99
N GLY A 470 38.72 -4.07 9.44
CA GLY A 470 38.87 -5.44 9.93
C GLY A 470 38.93 -5.59 11.46
N GLY A 471 38.25 -6.62 11.97
CA GLY A 471 38.43 -7.12 13.32
C GLY A 471 38.00 -6.18 14.45
N MET A 472 36.75 -5.71 14.46
CA MET A 472 36.21 -5.11 15.69
C MET A 472 36.05 -6.17 16.77
N SER A 473 36.48 -5.85 17.99
CA SER A 473 36.20 -6.70 19.15
C SER A 473 34.67 -6.83 19.35
N PRO A 474 34.17 -7.92 19.96
CA PRO A 474 32.74 -8.07 20.23
C PRO A 474 32.11 -6.87 20.97
N GLY A 475 32.88 -6.19 21.82
CA GLY A 475 32.46 -4.99 22.55
C GLY A 475 32.31 -3.75 21.64
N ASP A 476 33.18 -3.59 20.65
CA ASP A 476 33.13 -2.48 19.70
C ASP A 476 31.99 -2.66 18.69
N VAL A 477 31.66 -3.91 18.32
CA VAL A 477 30.48 -4.23 17.52
C VAL A 477 29.19 -3.86 18.28
N ALA A 478 29.10 -4.17 19.57
CA ALA A 478 27.95 -3.82 20.39
C ALA A 478 27.79 -2.31 20.53
N LYS A 479 28.89 -1.59 20.76
CA LYS A 479 28.92 -0.12 20.85
C LYS A 479 28.58 0.54 19.51
N TRP A 480 29.05 -0.01 18.40
CA TRP A 480 28.71 0.43 17.06
C TRP A 480 27.21 0.23 16.76
N ARG A 481 26.66 -0.96 17.07
CA ARG A 481 25.23 -1.23 16.96
C ARG A 481 24.41 -0.27 17.81
N PHE A 482 24.85 0.00 19.04
CA PHE A 482 24.17 0.96 19.92
C PHE A 482 24.21 2.38 19.36
N ASN A 483 25.35 2.84 18.84
CA ASN A 483 25.46 4.16 18.22
C ASN A 483 24.60 4.29 16.95
N GLN A 484 24.49 3.22 16.15
CA GLN A 484 23.58 3.14 15.01
C GLN A 484 22.11 3.24 15.44
N VAL A 485 21.72 2.50 16.50
CA VAL A 485 20.36 2.57 17.07
C VAL A 485 20.07 3.95 17.68
N ALA A 486 21.04 4.59 18.34
CA ALA A 486 20.88 5.92 18.92
C ALA A 486 20.71 7.00 17.83
N MET A 487 21.52 6.96 16.78
CA MET A 487 21.42 7.89 15.66
C MET A 487 20.13 7.70 14.86
N LEU A 488 19.65 6.46 14.78
CA LEU A 488 18.33 6.18 14.25
C LEU A 488 17.21 6.78 15.12
N GLY A 489 17.30 6.60 16.45
CA GLY A 489 16.35 7.20 17.38
C GLY A 489 16.25 8.71 17.16
N PHE A 490 17.40 9.36 16.94
CA PHE A 490 17.45 10.77 16.54
C PHE A 490 16.73 11.04 15.22
N GLN A 491 17.04 10.30 14.13
CA GLN A 491 16.37 10.47 12.83
C GLN A 491 14.85 10.32 12.95
N PHE A 492 14.40 9.30 13.69
CA PHE A 492 12.98 9.03 13.89
C PHE A 492 12.27 10.13 14.68
N VAL A 493 12.91 10.68 15.71
CA VAL A 493 12.36 11.80 16.48
C VAL A 493 12.29 13.07 15.65
N VAL A 494 13.33 13.38 14.86
CA VAL A 494 13.35 14.54 13.96
C VAL A 494 12.23 14.41 12.93
N GLU A 495 12.07 13.24 12.30
CA GLU A 495 11.01 13.00 11.33
C GLU A 495 9.62 13.24 11.94
N ILE A 496 9.33 12.63 13.09
CA ILE A 496 8.05 12.81 13.80
C ILE A 496 7.76 14.28 14.08
N PHE A 497 8.79 15.05 14.44
CA PHE A 497 8.65 16.47 14.72
C PHE A 497 8.36 17.27 13.45
N VAL A 498 9.10 17.04 12.37
CA VAL A 498 8.93 17.71 11.08
C VAL A 498 7.54 17.42 10.52
N ASP A 499 7.15 16.16 10.50
CA ASP A 499 5.82 15.69 10.11
C ASP A 499 4.71 16.39 10.89
N TYR A 500 4.87 16.51 12.21
CA TYR A 500 3.89 17.18 13.06
C TYR A 500 3.72 18.65 12.67
N VAL A 501 4.83 19.36 12.43
CA VAL A 501 4.83 20.75 11.99
C VAL A 501 4.19 20.87 10.60
N CYS A 502 4.55 19.99 9.65
CA CYS A 502 3.97 19.93 8.31
C CYS A 502 2.45 19.78 8.36
N VAL A 503 1.93 18.82 9.13
CA VAL A 503 0.49 18.59 9.27
C VAL A 503 -0.22 19.83 9.85
N VAL A 504 0.40 20.53 10.80
CA VAL A 504 -0.16 21.76 11.36
C VAL A 504 -0.25 22.86 10.29
N VAL A 505 0.79 23.03 9.47
CA VAL A 505 0.81 23.99 8.34
C VAL A 505 -0.26 23.63 7.29
N GLU A 506 -0.41 22.35 6.98
CA GLU A 506 -1.39 21.84 6.01
C GLU A 506 -2.84 22.02 6.48
N MET A 507 -3.11 21.76 7.76
CA MET A 507 -4.41 22.04 8.37
C MET A 507 -4.71 23.55 8.39
N ALA A 508 -3.69 24.40 8.56
CA ALA A 508 -3.84 25.85 8.46
C ALA A 508 -4.13 26.31 7.01
N ALA A 509 -3.57 25.61 6.02
CA ALA A 509 -3.87 25.81 4.59
C ALA A 509 -5.26 25.30 4.17
N GLY A 510 -6.00 24.63 5.07
CA GLY A 510 -7.39 24.19 4.86
C GLY A 510 -7.54 22.76 4.36
N ILE A 511 -6.52 21.92 4.51
CA ILE A 511 -6.58 20.49 4.20
C ILE A 511 -7.23 19.73 5.37
N ASP A 512 -8.28 18.96 5.09
CA ASP A 512 -9.00 18.16 6.09
C ASP A 512 -8.60 16.67 6.04
N PHE A 513 -8.13 16.15 7.16
CA PHE A 513 -7.69 14.76 7.35
C PHE A 513 -8.78 13.83 7.90
N ALA A 514 -10.01 14.31 8.16
CA ALA A 514 -11.09 13.54 8.77
C ALA A 514 -11.39 12.22 8.04
N ARG A 515 -11.39 12.25 6.70
CA ARG A 515 -11.67 11.08 5.86
C ARG A 515 -10.65 9.97 6.05
N ILE A 516 -9.38 10.30 6.23
CA ILE A 516 -8.30 9.32 6.44
C ILE A 516 -8.30 8.81 7.87
N LYS A 517 -8.54 9.69 8.84
CA LYS A 517 -8.67 9.29 10.26
C LYS A 517 -9.71 8.19 10.46
N SER A 518 -10.85 8.27 9.76
CA SER A 518 -11.90 7.23 9.78
C SER A 518 -11.46 5.87 9.24
N ARG A 519 -10.40 5.82 8.42
CA ARG A 519 -9.88 4.60 7.77
C ARG A 519 -8.51 4.17 8.29
N SER A 520 -8.04 4.82 9.34
CA SER A 520 -6.73 4.63 9.97
C SER A 520 -6.35 3.18 10.25
N THR A 521 -7.19 2.41 10.95
CA THR A 521 -6.88 1.02 11.31
C THR A 521 -6.70 0.14 10.08
N PHE A 522 -7.57 0.32 9.08
CA PHE A 522 -7.47 -0.40 7.82
C PHE A 522 -6.20 -0.03 7.04
N LEU A 523 -5.86 1.26 7.03
CA LEU A 523 -4.66 1.77 6.40
C LEU A 523 -3.39 1.24 7.09
N GLY A 524 -3.40 1.14 8.42
CA GLY A 524 -2.34 0.50 9.21
C GLY A 524 -2.11 -0.96 8.80
N VAL A 525 -3.17 -1.76 8.63
CA VAL A 525 -3.04 -3.15 8.14
C VAL A 525 -2.42 -3.19 6.75
N ILE A 526 -2.84 -2.31 5.83
CA ILE A 526 -2.23 -2.23 4.49
C ILE A 526 -0.73 -1.91 4.60
N PHE A 527 -0.34 -0.98 5.47
CA PHE A 527 1.05 -0.59 5.63
C PHE A 527 1.92 -1.67 6.28
N MET A 528 1.39 -2.42 7.25
CA MET A 528 2.05 -3.62 7.80
C MET A 528 2.35 -4.63 6.68
N MET A 529 1.41 -4.79 5.74
CA MET A 529 1.57 -5.69 4.60
C MET A 529 2.63 -5.19 3.62
N MET A 530 2.74 -3.87 3.42
CA MET A 530 3.81 -3.27 2.61
C MET A 530 5.18 -3.47 3.28
N ALA A 531 5.27 -3.30 4.60
CA ALA A 531 6.50 -3.54 5.36
C ALA A 531 6.99 -4.99 5.20
N VAL A 532 6.09 -5.96 5.37
CA VAL A 532 6.41 -7.39 5.17
C VAL A 532 6.80 -7.68 3.71
N LEU A 533 6.10 -7.09 2.74
CA LEU A 533 6.46 -7.25 1.33
C LEU A 533 7.85 -6.67 1.01
N ASN A 534 8.19 -5.52 1.58
CA ASN A 534 9.50 -4.89 1.43
C ASN A 534 10.62 -5.79 1.98
N ILE A 535 10.38 -6.40 3.15
CA ILE A 535 11.28 -7.41 3.72
C ILE A 535 11.41 -8.63 2.81
N ASN A 536 10.31 -9.19 2.30
CA ASN A 536 10.35 -10.34 1.39
C ASN A 536 11.14 -10.04 0.10
N ILE A 537 11.01 -8.82 -0.46
CA ILE A 537 11.77 -8.42 -1.65
C ILE A 537 13.25 -8.31 -1.30
N SER A 538 13.56 -7.61 -0.21
CA SER A 538 14.95 -7.37 0.21
C SER A 538 15.67 -8.67 0.60
N SER A 539 15.00 -9.62 1.26
CA SER A 539 15.61 -10.87 1.73
C SER A 539 16.05 -11.78 0.59
N VAL A 540 15.29 -11.82 -0.50
CA VAL A 540 15.60 -12.64 -1.68
C VAL A 540 16.58 -11.92 -2.60
N VAL A 541 16.41 -10.61 -2.82
CA VAL A 541 17.22 -9.88 -3.80
C VAL A 541 18.66 -9.65 -3.32
N TYR A 542 18.86 -9.33 -2.03
CA TYR A 542 20.20 -9.16 -1.47
C TYR A 542 20.96 -10.47 -1.26
N LEU A 543 20.28 -11.61 -1.37
CA LEU A 543 20.92 -12.91 -1.20
C LEU A 543 21.93 -13.17 -2.33
N SER A 544 23.19 -13.41 -2.00
CA SER A 544 24.23 -13.63 -3.01
C SER A 544 24.13 -14.99 -3.73
N ALA A 545 24.75 -15.07 -4.91
CA ALA A 545 24.85 -16.30 -5.71
C ALA A 545 25.71 -17.35 -5.03
N PRO A 546 25.43 -18.66 -5.23
CA PRO A 546 26.32 -19.74 -4.82
C PRO A 546 27.72 -19.43 -5.30
N ARG A 547 28.69 -19.24 -4.38
CA ARG A 547 30.09 -19.26 -4.79
C ARG A 547 30.36 -20.71 -5.18
N THR A 548 30.32 -21.00 -6.48
CA THR A 548 31.07 -22.14 -6.98
C THR A 548 32.52 -21.83 -6.64
N ASN A 549 33.18 -22.70 -5.88
CA ASN A 549 34.63 -22.69 -5.79
C ASN A 549 35.15 -22.90 -7.22
N VAL A 550 35.32 -21.82 -7.97
CA VAL A 550 36.22 -21.82 -9.11
C VAL A 550 37.59 -21.96 -8.47
N GLY A 551 38.07 -23.19 -8.44
CA GLY A 551 39.44 -23.49 -8.06
C GLY A 551 40.34 -22.61 -8.90
N ASN A 552 41.17 -21.83 -8.22
CA ASN A 552 42.43 -21.39 -8.81
C ASN A 552 43.17 -22.65 -9.24
N ASN A 553 43.22 -22.89 -10.55
CA ASN A 553 44.32 -23.59 -11.19
C ASN A 553 45.09 -22.57 -12.01
#